data_AF-A0A2N6PZR7-F1
#
_entry.id   AF-A0A2N6PZR7-F1
#
_cell.length_a   1.000
_cell.length_b   1.000
_cell.length_c   1.000
_cell.angle_alpha   90.00
_cell.angle_beta   90.00
_cell.angle_gamma   90.00
#
_symmetry.space_group_name_H-M   'P 1'
#
loop_
_entity.id
_entity.type
_entity.pdbx_description
1 polymer ?
#
loop_
_entity_poly.entity_id
_entity_poly.type
_entity_poly.pdbx_seq_one_letter_code
_entity_poly.pdbx_strand_id
1 'polypeptide(L)'
;MHDGLARGAGWLSVWAAGVLGIALALSACAPASPVQPIATSIDDLQAEATVENFFELLEDGDARSAVLMTDLDVDIDADEALLLADEVYSSVDSRPELVEATQAETVADGAQVQVRYQVGDDTRDETMQLVRIPKEGTVPEHRIVHLSSETVGVDMSGAERLPDGTEYRINGVDVTAAIVAAVQDASATGGTPRVLAFGGSYPIDVVVPGSDGFSDTFLLEVPTFVGGDSAGEGFADFVSEYGF
;
A
#
# COMPACT_ATOMS: atom_id res chain seq x y z
N MET A 1 -11.36 66.79 -29.29
CA MET A 1 -9.94 67.20 -29.34
C MET A 1 -9.19 66.11 -30.08
N HIS A 2 -8.70 66.45 -31.28
CA HIS A 2 -7.54 65.97 -32.04
C HIS A 2 -6.84 64.69 -31.56
N ASP A 3 -6.41 63.73 -32.38
CA ASP A 3 -6.23 63.54 -33.83
C ASP A 3 -6.10 62.01 -34.01
N GLY A 4 -6.47 61.35 -35.11
CA GLY A 4 -5.93 61.50 -36.46
C GLY A 4 -5.50 60.11 -36.92
N LEU A 5 -6.24 59.53 -37.87
CA LEU A 5 -5.79 59.24 -39.24
C LEU A 5 -4.84 58.02 -39.34
N ALA A 6 -5.20 56.88 -39.92
CA ALA A 6 -5.86 56.56 -41.19
C ALA A 6 -4.88 55.83 -42.13
N ARG A 7 -5.52 55.10 -43.05
CA ARG A 7 -5.02 54.56 -44.32
C ARG A 7 -4.28 53.23 -44.17
N GLY A 8 -4.58 52.23 -44.98
CA GLY A 8 -5.42 52.18 -46.18
C GLY A 8 -5.06 50.87 -46.87
N ALA A 9 -6.05 50.04 -47.22
CA ALA A 9 -6.84 50.14 -48.45
C ALA A 9 -6.22 49.26 -49.54
N GLY A 10 -7.06 48.41 -50.13
CA GLY A 10 -6.68 47.56 -51.25
C GLY A 10 -7.75 46.53 -51.59
N TRP A 11 -8.97 47.01 -51.90
CA TRP A 11 -9.99 46.23 -52.59
C TRP A 11 -9.53 45.86 -54.00
N LEU A 12 -9.99 44.72 -54.53
CA LEU A 12 -10.63 44.63 -55.85
C LEU A 12 -11.44 43.33 -55.96
N SER A 13 -12.72 43.50 -56.24
CA SER A 13 -13.69 42.49 -56.65
C SER A 13 -13.42 42.03 -58.10
N VAL A 14 -13.89 40.83 -58.48
CA VAL A 14 -14.76 40.54 -59.65
C VAL A 14 -14.74 39.04 -60.00
N TRP A 15 -15.96 38.51 -60.09
CA TRP A 15 -16.54 37.32 -60.74
C TRP A 15 -15.73 36.49 -61.76
N ALA A 16 -15.87 35.16 -61.67
CA ALA A 16 -16.20 34.29 -62.83
C ALA A 16 -16.65 32.89 -62.37
N ALA A 17 -17.81 32.45 -62.88
CA ALA A 17 -18.29 31.09 -62.79
C ALA A 17 -17.47 30.17 -63.72
N GLY A 18 -17.17 28.95 -63.27
CA GLY A 18 -16.49 27.93 -64.06
C GLY A 18 -16.62 26.57 -63.41
N VAL A 19 -17.46 25.74 -64.01
CA VAL A 19 -17.69 24.32 -63.71
C VAL A 19 -16.38 23.52 -63.90
N LEU A 20 -16.24 22.43 -63.11
CA LEU A 20 -15.75 21.08 -63.47
C LEU A 20 -14.64 20.55 -62.55
N GLY A 21 -14.89 19.37 -61.95
CA GLY A 21 -13.83 18.51 -61.41
C GLY A 21 -14.09 17.98 -59.99
N ILE A 22 -15.02 17.04 -59.84
CA ILE A 22 -15.00 16.12 -58.69
C ILE A 22 -13.76 15.24 -58.86
N ALA A 23 -12.68 15.57 -58.17
CA ALA A 23 -11.57 14.65 -57.96
C ALA A 23 -11.92 13.79 -56.75
N LEU A 24 -12.31 12.54 -57.02
CA LEU A 24 -12.33 11.45 -56.05
C LEU A 24 -10.91 11.28 -55.51
N ALA A 25 -10.59 11.95 -54.40
CA ALA A 25 -9.46 11.57 -53.58
C ALA A 25 -9.84 10.25 -52.91
N LEU A 26 -9.41 9.14 -53.50
CA LEU A 26 -9.31 7.86 -52.83
C LEU A 26 -8.35 8.07 -51.65
N SER A 27 -8.89 8.40 -50.49
CA SER A 27 -8.17 8.27 -49.23
C SER A 27 -7.75 6.81 -49.13
N ALA A 28 -6.48 6.56 -49.41
CA ALA A 28 -5.83 5.32 -49.09
C ALA A 28 -6.13 5.05 -47.61
N CYS A 29 -6.81 3.93 -47.35
CA CYS A 29 -6.89 3.36 -46.02
C CYS A 29 -5.45 3.19 -45.56
N ALA A 30 -4.99 4.06 -44.65
CA ALA A 30 -3.89 3.67 -43.79
C ALA A 30 -4.37 2.38 -43.11
N PRO A 31 -3.66 1.25 -43.23
CA PRO A 31 -4.01 0.08 -42.44
C PRO A 31 -4.01 0.56 -40.99
N ALA A 32 -5.15 0.35 -40.31
CA ALA A 32 -5.19 0.47 -38.87
C ALA A 32 -3.98 -0.30 -38.34
N SER A 33 -3.13 0.36 -37.54
CA SER A 33 -2.04 -0.34 -36.88
C SER A 33 -2.64 -1.58 -36.23
N PRO A 34 -2.12 -2.79 -36.47
CA PRO A 34 -2.65 -3.97 -35.83
C PRO A 34 -2.62 -3.68 -34.33
N VAL A 35 -3.79 -3.70 -33.70
CA VAL A 35 -3.88 -3.77 -32.24
C VAL A 35 -3.12 -5.04 -31.90
N GLN A 36 -1.88 -4.89 -31.43
CA GLN A 36 -1.15 -6.03 -30.91
C GLN A 36 -1.94 -6.48 -29.68
N PRO A 37 -2.46 -7.71 -29.64
CA PRO A 37 -2.96 -8.23 -28.39
C PRO A 37 -1.78 -8.18 -27.43
N ILE A 38 -1.89 -7.42 -26.34
CA ILE A 38 -1.06 -7.63 -25.17
C ILE A 38 -1.50 -9.01 -24.69
N ALA A 39 -0.83 -10.05 -25.17
CA ALA A 39 -1.10 -11.41 -24.72
C ALA A 39 -0.48 -11.51 -23.33
N THR A 40 -1.23 -11.13 -22.31
CA THR A 40 -0.86 -11.38 -20.92
C THR A 40 -0.61 -12.87 -20.76
N SER A 41 0.56 -13.24 -20.23
CA SER A 41 0.89 -14.65 -20.07
C SER A 41 0.06 -15.27 -18.94
N ILE A 42 -0.07 -16.60 -18.95
CA ILE A 42 -0.75 -17.31 -17.86
C ILE A 42 -0.02 -17.09 -16.53
N ASP A 43 1.32 -17.00 -16.57
CA ASP A 43 2.14 -16.76 -15.38
C ASP A 43 1.87 -15.36 -14.79
N ASP A 44 1.68 -14.36 -15.64
CA ASP A 44 1.38 -12.99 -15.22
C ASP A 44 -0.05 -12.91 -14.63
N LEU A 45 -1.03 -13.58 -15.25
CA LEU A 45 -2.39 -13.68 -14.70
C LEU A 45 -2.42 -14.38 -13.32
N GLN A 46 -1.55 -15.38 -13.10
CA GLN A 46 -1.43 -16.03 -11.81
C GLN A 46 -0.78 -15.13 -10.75
N ALA A 47 0.15 -14.27 -11.16
CA ALA A 47 0.73 -13.26 -10.27
C ALA A 47 -0.31 -12.23 -9.84
N GLU A 48 -1.12 -11.71 -10.77
CA GLU A 48 -2.25 -10.81 -10.47
C GLU A 48 -3.23 -11.48 -9.51
N ALA A 49 -3.66 -12.72 -9.80
CA ALA A 49 -4.57 -13.46 -8.93
C ALA A 49 -4.01 -13.76 -7.52
N THR A 50 -2.69 -13.91 -7.38
CA THR A 50 -2.05 -14.08 -6.05
C THR A 50 -2.19 -12.81 -5.22
N VAL A 51 -2.00 -11.65 -5.84
CA VAL A 51 -2.18 -10.34 -5.20
C VAL A 51 -3.64 -10.08 -4.89
N GLU A 52 -4.56 -10.35 -5.81
CA GLU A 52 -6.01 -10.22 -5.59
C GLU A 52 -6.44 -11.04 -4.37
N ASN A 53 -6.06 -12.32 -4.30
CA ASN A 53 -6.40 -13.18 -3.18
C ASN A 53 -5.76 -12.72 -1.85
N PHE A 54 -4.56 -12.11 -1.89
CA PHE A 54 -3.97 -11.51 -0.69
C PHE A 54 -4.80 -10.33 -0.17
N PHE A 55 -5.24 -9.43 -1.05
CA PHE A 55 -6.08 -8.30 -0.65
C PHE A 55 -7.48 -8.73 -0.21
N GLU A 56 -8.09 -9.75 -0.84
CA GLU A 56 -9.38 -10.30 -0.37
C GLU A 56 -9.31 -10.73 1.10
N LEU A 57 -8.22 -11.40 1.51
CA LEU A 57 -8.00 -11.80 2.90
C LEU A 57 -7.82 -10.59 3.83
N LEU A 58 -7.15 -9.55 3.35
CA LEU A 58 -6.97 -8.30 4.11
C LEU A 58 -8.30 -7.57 4.31
N GLU A 59 -9.14 -7.48 3.28
CA GLU A 59 -10.46 -6.85 3.33
C GLU A 59 -11.40 -7.59 4.31
N ASP A 60 -11.38 -8.93 4.26
CA ASP A 60 -12.12 -9.82 5.15
C ASP A 60 -11.62 -9.79 6.62
N GLY A 61 -10.49 -9.13 6.88
CA GLY A 61 -9.87 -9.08 8.21
C GLY A 61 -9.18 -10.38 8.62
N ASP A 62 -8.91 -11.29 7.68
CA ASP A 62 -8.23 -12.57 7.91
C ASP A 62 -6.71 -12.41 7.80
N ALA A 63 -6.13 -11.71 8.79
CA ALA A 63 -4.69 -11.49 8.89
C ALA A 63 -3.90 -12.81 8.93
N ARG A 64 -4.45 -13.85 9.56
CA ARG A 64 -3.80 -15.15 9.70
C ARG A 64 -3.64 -15.86 8.37
N SER A 65 -4.67 -15.88 7.53
CA SER A 65 -4.55 -16.43 6.18
C SER A 65 -3.68 -15.54 5.30
N ALA A 66 -3.79 -14.20 5.44
CA ALA A 66 -3.02 -13.25 4.66
C ALA A 66 -1.51 -13.44 4.88
N VAL A 67 -1.04 -13.56 6.13
CA VAL A 67 0.39 -13.72 6.43
C VAL A 67 0.96 -15.06 5.94
N LEU A 68 0.14 -16.12 5.89
CA LEU A 68 0.54 -17.41 5.29
C LEU A 68 0.76 -17.33 3.77
N MET A 69 0.29 -16.26 3.14
CA MET A 69 0.58 -15.94 1.74
C MET A 69 1.80 -15.02 1.58
N THR A 70 2.60 -14.84 2.63
CA THR A 70 3.79 -13.99 2.62
C THR A 70 5.03 -14.75 3.03
N ASP A 71 6.21 -14.18 2.77
CA ASP A 71 7.48 -14.70 3.28
C ASP A 71 7.90 -14.07 4.61
N LEU A 72 6.97 -13.40 5.32
CA LEU A 72 7.22 -12.81 6.62
C LEU A 72 7.48 -13.91 7.65
N ASP A 73 8.65 -13.89 8.28
CA ASP A 73 9.06 -14.86 9.30
C ASP A 73 8.49 -14.49 10.67
N VAL A 74 7.21 -14.81 10.89
CA VAL A 74 6.50 -14.56 12.15
C VAL A 74 5.86 -15.82 12.69
N ASP A 75 6.07 -16.07 13.99
CA ASP A 75 5.33 -17.09 14.73
C ASP A 75 3.98 -16.52 15.19
N ILE A 76 2.96 -16.66 14.34
CA ILE A 76 1.59 -16.20 14.61
C ILE A 76 0.89 -16.93 15.76
N ASP A 77 1.42 -18.08 16.19
CA ASP A 77 0.84 -18.87 17.27
C ASP A 77 1.52 -18.58 18.62
N ALA A 78 2.56 -17.73 18.63
CA ALA A 78 3.22 -17.29 19.86
C ALA A 78 2.36 -16.27 20.62
N ASP A 79 2.33 -16.37 21.95
CA ASP A 79 1.65 -15.40 22.82
C ASP A 79 2.23 -13.96 22.69
N GLU A 80 3.49 -13.88 22.23
CA GLU A 80 4.24 -12.63 21.98
C GLU A 80 4.33 -12.31 20.48
N ALA A 81 3.43 -12.87 19.66
CA ALA A 81 3.43 -12.65 18.22
C ALA A 81 3.51 -11.15 17.92
N LEU A 82 4.57 -10.76 17.21
CA LEU A 82 4.82 -9.36 16.85
C LEU A 82 3.77 -8.83 15.86
N LEU A 83 2.95 -9.70 15.26
CA LEU A 83 1.92 -9.34 14.31
C LEU A 83 0.59 -9.01 15.02
N LEU A 84 0.08 -7.80 14.80
CA LEU A 84 -1.29 -7.41 15.16
C LEU A 84 -2.30 -8.14 14.26
N ALA A 85 -2.65 -9.37 14.62
CA ALA A 85 -3.49 -10.27 13.83
C ALA A 85 -4.97 -10.30 14.30
N ASP A 86 -5.71 -11.31 13.85
CA ASP A 86 -7.08 -11.72 14.19
C ASP A 86 -7.98 -10.66 14.86
N GLU A 87 -8.09 -10.66 16.19
CA GLU A 87 -9.05 -9.80 16.90
C GLU A 87 -8.71 -8.31 16.75
N VAL A 88 -7.42 -7.97 16.68
CA VAL A 88 -6.97 -6.60 16.47
C VAL A 88 -7.25 -6.18 15.03
N TYR A 89 -6.77 -6.95 14.04
CA TYR A 89 -6.87 -6.57 12.64
C TYR A 89 -8.32 -6.55 12.13
N SER A 90 -9.13 -7.55 12.50
CA SER A 90 -10.55 -7.61 12.09
C SER A 90 -11.40 -6.46 12.67
N SER A 91 -10.91 -5.79 13.71
CA SER A 91 -11.58 -4.62 14.31
C SER A 91 -11.22 -3.28 13.66
N VAL A 92 -10.25 -3.25 12.75
CA VAL A 92 -9.83 -2.04 12.02
C VAL A 92 -10.75 -1.82 10.83
N ASP A 93 -11.35 -0.64 10.70
CA ASP A 93 -12.25 -0.31 9.59
C ASP A 93 -11.48 0.15 8.33
N SER A 94 -10.26 0.68 8.49
CA SER A 94 -9.44 1.22 7.40
C SER A 94 -8.53 0.18 6.75
N ARG A 95 -8.99 -1.08 6.65
CA ARG A 95 -8.22 -2.15 6.02
C ARG A 95 -7.99 -1.88 4.53
N PRO A 96 -6.93 -2.46 3.94
CA PRO A 96 -6.56 -2.20 2.57
C PRO A 96 -7.56 -2.84 1.60
N GLU A 97 -8.15 -2.04 0.71
CA GLU A 97 -9.07 -2.48 -0.34
C GLU A 97 -8.41 -2.38 -1.72
N LEU A 98 -8.36 -3.48 -2.47
CA LEU A 98 -7.75 -3.49 -3.79
C LEU A 98 -8.65 -2.80 -4.81
N VAL A 99 -8.09 -1.80 -5.50
CA VAL A 99 -8.76 -1.13 -6.63
C VAL A 99 -8.43 -1.85 -7.93
N GLU A 100 -7.14 -2.13 -8.16
CA GLU A 100 -6.67 -2.89 -9.32
C GLU A 100 -5.30 -3.53 -9.08
N ALA A 101 -5.11 -4.73 -9.63
CA ALA A 101 -3.81 -5.36 -9.83
C ALA A 101 -3.58 -5.52 -11.34
N THR A 102 -2.48 -4.96 -11.86
CA THR A 102 -2.19 -4.96 -13.30
C THR A 102 -0.70 -5.06 -13.57
N GLN A 103 -0.36 -5.20 -14.85
CA GLN A 103 1.02 -5.13 -15.35
C GLN A 103 1.95 -6.12 -14.64
N ALA A 104 1.46 -7.34 -14.38
CA ALA A 104 2.32 -8.37 -13.85
C ALA A 104 3.47 -8.67 -14.81
N GLU A 105 4.69 -8.65 -14.27
CA GLU A 105 5.92 -9.05 -14.97
C GLU A 105 6.59 -10.19 -14.23
N THR A 106 6.55 -11.38 -14.80
CA THR A 106 7.31 -12.52 -14.27
C THR A 106 8.81 -12.30 -14.46
N VAL A 107 9.56 -12.35 -13.35
CA VAL A 107 11.02 -12.28 -13.33
C VAL A 107 11.61 -13.61 -12.88
N ALA A 108 12.94 -13.76 -12.93
CA ALA A 108 13.62 -15.03 -12.64
C ALA A 108 13.24 -15.62 -11.27
N ASP A 109 13.19 -14.76 -10.25
CA ASP A 109 13.01 -15.15 -8.85
C ASP A 109 11.56 -14.97 -8.36
N GLY A 110 10.62 -14.64 -9.25
CA GLY A 110 9.31 -14.19 -8.79
C GLY A 110 8.43 -13.51 -9.84
N ALA A 111 7.70 -12.49 -9.41
CA ALA A 111 6.98 -11.57 -10.27
C ALA A 111 6.86 -10.19 -9.61
N GLN A 112 6.64 -9.16 -10.42
CA GLN A 112 6.27 -7.82 -9.98
C GLN A 112 4.85 -7.54 -10.41
N VAL A 113 4.03 -6.95 -9.56
CA VAL A 113 2.64 -6.59 -9.87
C VAL A 113 2.41 -5.15 -9.48
N GLN A 114 1.91 -4.32 -10.40
CA GLN A 114 1.50 -2.97 -10.08
C GLN A 114 0.12 -3.00 -9.44
N VAL A 115 0.01 -2.43 -8.25
CA VAL A 115 -1.23 -2.41 -7.47
C VAL A 115 -1.67 -0.98 -7.23
N ARG A 116 -2.98 -0.76 -7.31
CA ARG A 116 -3.63 0.39 -6.70
C ARG A 116 -4.59 -0.10 -5.64
N TYR A 117 -4.48 0.44 -4.43
CA TYR A 117 -5.34 0.07 -3.31
C TYR A 117 -5.67 1.30 -2.45
N GLN A 118 -6.71 1.19 -1.63
CA GLN A 118 -7.13 2.21 -0.67
C GLN A 118 -6.84 1.73 0.74
N VAL A 119 -6.36 2.63 1.62
CA VAL A 119 -6.22 2.40 3.07
C VAL A 119 -6.81 3.62 3.77
N GLY A 120 -7.93 3.44 4.46
CA GLY A 120 -8.72 4.58 4.93
C GLY A 120 -9.11 5.48 3.76
N ASP A 121 -8.80 6.78 3.86
CA ASP A 121 -9.11 7.77 2.81
C ASP A 121 -8.00 7.90 1.74
N ASP A 122 -6.88 7.21 1.91
CA ASP A 122 -5.72 7.33 1.03
C ASP A 122 -5.74 6.28 -0.08
N THR A 123 -5.51 6.71 -1.33
CA THR A 123 -5.22 5.81 -2.45
C THR A 123 -3.72 5.73 -2.68
N ARG A 124 -3.20 4.50 -2.86
CA ARG A 124 -1.79 4.22 -3.07
C ARG A 124 -1.59 3.46 -4.38
N ASP A 125 -0.49 3.77 -5.07
CA ASP A 125 -0.01 3.06 -6.25
C ASP A 125 1.38 2.50 -5.93
N GLU A 126 1.53 1.17 -5.92
CA GLU A 126 2.77 0.50 -5.51
C GLU A 126 3.12 -0.65 -6.45
N THR A 127 4.35 -1.16 -6.34
CA THR A 127 4.77 -2.39 -7.01
C THR A 127 5.02 -3.45 -5.95
N MET A 128 4.15 -4.46 -5.92
CA MET A 128 4.31 -5.61 -5.04
C MET A 128 5.27 -6.61 -5.67
N GLN A 129 6.14 -7.15 -4.84
CA GLN A 129 7.06 -8.21 -5.20
C GLN A 129 6.46 -9.54 -4.78
N LEU A 130 6.51 -10.53 -5.66
CA LEU A 130 6.14 -11.90 -5.35
C LEU A 130 7.39 -12.79 -5.40
N VAL A 131 7.57 -13.67 -4.42
CA VAL A 131 8.65 -14.66 -4.39
C VAL A 131 8.17 -15.97 -4.99
N ARG A 132 8.97 -16.57 -5.86
CA ARG A 132 8.71 -17.91 -6.38
C ARG A 132 9.03 -18.97 -5.31
N ILE A 133 8.04 -19.78 -4.97
CA ILE A 133 8.21 -20.97 -4.14
C ILE A 133 8.32 -22.20 -5.05
N PRO A 134 9.48 -22.86 -5.12
CA PRO A 134 9.67 -24.00 -5.99
C PRO A 134 8.76 -25.16 -5.55
N LYS A 135 8.41 -26.01 -6.52
CA LYS A 135 7.63 -27.22 -6.25
C LYS A 135 8.29 -28.07 -5.15
N GLU A 136 7.52 -28.41 -4.13
CA GLU A 136 7.94 -29.33 -3.07
C GLU A 136 6.94 -30.49 -2.92
N GLY A 137 7.41 -31.72 -3.19
CA GLY A 137 6.56 -32.91 -3.11
C GLY A 137 5.32 -32.83 -4.00
N THR A 138 4.14 -32.77 -3.36
CA THR A 138 2.82 -32.64 -4.01
C THR A 138 2.34 -31.20 -4.14
N VAL A 139 3.00 -30.25 -3.49
CA VAL A 139 2.66 -28.83 -3.57
C VAL A 139 3.23 -28.27 -4.88
N PRO A 140 2.40 -27.75 -5.80
CA PRO A 140 2.88 -27.17 -7.04
C PRO A 140 3.75 -25.93 -6.76
N GLU A 141 4.57 -25.57 -7.75
CA GLU A 141 5.19 -24.25 -7.75
C GLU A 141 4.11 -23.18 -7.65
N HIS A 142 4.35 -22.19 -6.80
CA HIS A 142 3.44 -21.07 -6.58
C HIS A 142 4.25 -19.83 -6.21
N ARG A 143 3.55 -18.72 -6.00
CA ARG A 143 4.16 -17.45 -5.58
C ARG A 143 3.48 -16.98 -4.30
N ILE A 144 4.25 -16.26 -3.48
CA ILE A 144 3.78 -15.61 -2.26
C ILE A 144 4.23 -14.15 -2.28
N VAL A 145 3.55 -13.29 -1.53
CA VAL A 145 3.89 -11.87 -1.41
C VAL A 145 5.19 -11.72 -0.62
N HIS A 146 6.13 -10.94 -1.14
CA HIS A 146 7.31 -10.54 -0.38
C HIS A 146 6.95 -9.38 0.56
N LEU A 147 7.20 -9.56 1.86
CA LEU A 147 7.06 -8.52 2.87
C LEU A 147 8.34 -8.43 3.71
N SER A 148 8.91 -7.24 3.82
CA SER A 148 10.07 -7.03 4.69
C SER A 148 9.62 -6.71 6.12
N SER A 149 10.15 -7.46 7.10
CA SER A 149 9.92 -7.18 8.52
C SER A 149 10.53 -5.85 8.98
N GLU A 150 11.47 -5.27 8.21
CA GLU A 150 12.03 -3.95 8.46
C GLU A 150 11.04 -2.82 8.12
N THR A 151 10.04 -3.13 7.28
CA THR A 151 9.16 -2.13 6.68
C THR A 151 7.68 -2.32 7.00
N VAL A 152 7.23 -3.54 7.26
CA VAL A 152 5.84 -3.86 7.60
C VAL A 152 5.54 -3.54 9.05
N GLY A 153 4.36 -2.99 9.34
CA GLY A 153 3.98 -2.57 10.69
C GLY A 153 4.55 -1.21 11.08
N VAL A 154 4.82 -1.03 12.37
CA VAL A 154 5.06 0.31 12.97
C VAL A 154 6.22 0.34 13.92
N ASP A 155 6.97 1.44 13.79
CA ASP A 155 8.00 1.85 14.73
C ASP A 155 7.39 2.32 16.06
N MET A 156 7.65 1.54 17.11
CA MET A 156 7.25 1.82 18.49
C MET A 156 8.38 2.49 19.29
N SER A 157 9.36 3.09 18.62
CA SER A 157 10.41 3.88 19.27
C SER A 157 9.80 4.92 20.20
N GLY A 158 10.42 5.11 21.36
CA GLY A 158 9.92 5.95 22.44
C GLY A 158 9.13 5.16 23.49
N ALA A 159 8.62 3.97 23.19
CA ALA A 159 7.98 3.10 24.18
C ALA A 159 8.95 2.66 25.29
N GLU A 160 10.25 2.56 25.00
CA GLU A 160 11.30 2.25 25.99
C GLU A 160 11.48 3.33 27.07
N ARG A 161 10.93 4.53 26.86
CA ARG A 161 10.97 5.64 27.82
C ARG A 161 9.82 5.60 28.81
N LEU A 162 8.76 4.87 28.49
CA LEU A 162 7.60 4.71 29.37
C LEU A 162 7.93 3.73 30.51
N PRO A 163 7.36 3.94 31.71
CA PRO A 163 7.65 3.10 32.86
C PRO A 163 7.06 1.69 32.72
N ASP A 164 7.66 0.74 33.44
CA ASP A 164 7.13 -0.62 33.59
C ASP A 164 5.66 -0.60 34.05
N GLY A 165 4.85 -1.50 33.48
CA GLY A 165 3.42 -1.58 33.76
C GLY A 165 2.56 -0.61 32.94
N THR A 166 3.14 0.06 31.93
CA THR A 166 2.37 0.70 30.87
C THR A 166 1.56 -0.35 30.11
N GLU A 167 0.26 -0.12 29.96
CA GLU A 167 -0.64 -1.00 29.22
C GLU A 167 -0.99 -0.38 27.87
N TYR A 168 -1.09 -1.23 26.85
CA TYR A 168 -1.44 -0.86 25.48
C TYR A 168 -2.63 -1.68 25.02
N ARG A 169 -3.65 -1.03 24.48
CA ARG A 169 -4.82 -1.71 23.93
C ARG A 169 -5.22 -1.16 22.58
N ILE A 170 -5.63 -2.03 21.67
CA ILE A 170 -6.26 -1.62 20.40
C ILE A 170 -7.68 -2.14 20.42
N ASN A 171 -8.66 -1.23 20.32
CA ASN A 171 -10.08 -1.56 20.37
C ASN A 171 -10.46 -2.47 21.55
N GLY A 172 -9.79 -2.30 22.70
CA GLY A 172 -9.99 -3.09 23.92
C GLY A 172 -9.21 -4.41 24.00
N VAL A 173 -8.51 -4.82 22.95
CA VAL A 173 -7.60 -5.99 22.94
C VAL A 173 -6.24 -5.58 23.50
N ASP A 174 -5.72 -6.35 24.46
CA ASP A 174 -4.40 -6.10 25.06
C ASP A 174 -3.28 -6.49 24.09
N VAL A 175 -2.43 -5.53 23.76
CA VAL A 175 -1.26 -5.69 22.87
C VAL A 175 0.05 -5.35 23.58
N THR A 176 0.01 -5.26 24.91
CA THR A 176 1.17 -4.87 25.74
C THR A 176 2.36 -5.81 25.54
N ALA A 177 2.11 -7.11 25.50
CA ALA A 177 3.17 -8.10 25.31
C ALA A 177 3.89 -7.93 23.96
N ALA A 178 3.15 -7.68 22.87
CA ALA A 178 3.72 -7.48 21.54
C ALA A 178 4.60 -6.21 21.47
N ILE A 179 4.13 -5.10 22.05
CA ILE A 179 4.91 -3.84 22.09
C ILE A 179 6.15 -3.99 22.95
N VAL A 180 6.03 -4.64 24.12
CA VAL A 180 7.18 -4.91 25.00
C VAL A 180 8.19 -5.81 24.31
N ALA A 181 7.75 -6.87 23.63
CA ALA A 181 8.63 -7.77 22.87
C ALA A 181 9.36 -7.03 21.75
N ALA A 182 8.65 -6.19 20.98
CA ALA A 182 9.23 -5.37 19.92
C ALA A 182 10.33 -4.43 20.43
N VAL A 183 10.13 -3.83 21.61
CA VAL A 183 11.12 -2.95 22.25
C VAL A 183 12.33 -3.74 22.79
N GLN A 184 12.09 -4.93 23.33
CA GLN A 184 13.16 -5.76 23.92
C GLN A 184 14.06 -6.40 22.86
N ASP A 185 13.52 -6.76 21.70
CA ASP A 185 14.27 -7.38 20.61
C ASP A 185 13.94 -6.79 19.23
N ALA A 186 14.53 -5.63 18.96
CA ALA A 186 14.45 -4.99 17.66
C ALA A 186 15.26 -5.70 16.55
N SER A 187 16.00 -6.78 16.86
CA SER A 187 16.86 -7.44 15.88
C SER A 187 16.06 -8.18 14.80
N ALA A 188 14.85 -8.65 15.14
CA ALA A 188 13.91 -9.29 14.22
C ALA A 188 13.37 -8.32 13.13
N THR A 189 13.51 -7.02 13.34
CA THR A 189 12.89 -5.95 12.54
C THR A 189 13.92 -4.91 12.07
N GLY A 190 15.16 -5.34 11.83
CA GLY A 190 16.21 -4.48 11.27
C GLY A 190 16.83 -3.48 12.24
N GLY A 191 16.58 -3.62 13.55
CA GLY A 191 17.10 -2.75 14.60
C GLY A 191 16.16 -1.64 15.05
N THR A 192 14.96 -1.56 14.47
CA THR A 192 13.88 -0.65 14.91
C THR A 192 12.88 -1.44 15.77
N PRO A 193 12.48 -0.95 16.97
CA PRO A 193 11.51 -1.62 17.82
C PRO A 193 10.13 -1.58 17.18
N ARG A 194 9.80 -2.59 16.38
CA ARG A 194 8.67 -2.57 15.47
C ARG A 194 7.67 -3.66 15.79
N VAL A 195 6.40 -3.27 15.87
CA VAL A 195 5.28 -4.21 15.92
C VAL A 195 4.79 -4.39 14.49
N LEU A 196 4.73 -5.63 14.02
CA LEU A 196 4.30 -5.97 12.66
C LEU A 196 2.78 -5.80 12.56
N ALA A 197 2.30 -5.22 11.47
CA ALA A 197 0.88 -5.01 11.22
C ALA A 197 0.65 -4.81 9.72
N PHE A 198 -0.50 -5.23 9.23
CA PHE A 198 -0.93 -4.90 7.88
C PHE A 198 -1.45 -3.46 7.79
N GLY A 199 -1.65 -2.95 6.57
CA GLY A 199 -2.13 -1.60 6.35
C GLY A 199 -3.43 -1.30 7.10
N GLY A 200 -3.54 -0.09 7.67
CA GLY A 200 -4.72 0.31 8.43
C GLY A 200 -4.41 1.35 9.51
N SER A 201 -5.45 1.77 10.22
CA SER A 201 -5.39 2.75 11.30
C SER A 201 -5.83 2.11 12.60
N TYR A 202 -4.92 2.09 13.58
CA TYR A 202 -5.09 1.38 14.84
C TYR A 202 -5.10 2.40 15.98
N PRO A 203 -6.24 2.63 16.65
CA PRO A 203 -6.26 3.45 17.85
C PRO A 203 -5.63 2.66 19.00
N ILE A 204 -4.42 3.04 19.41
CA ILE A 204 -3.74 2.47 20.58
C ILE A 204 -4.08 3.31 21.81
N ASP A 205 -4.89 2.77 22.70
CA ASP A 205 -5.04 3.28 24.05
C ASP A 205 -3.76 2.98 24.85
N VAL A 206 -3.09 4.03 25.32
CA VAL A 206 -1.89 3.95 26.15
C VAL A 206 -2.25 4.38 27.57
N VAL A 207 -2.00 3.49 28.53
CA VAL A 207 -2.26 3.76 29.95
C VAL A 207 -0.95 3.66 30.72
N VAL A 208 -0.40 4.82 31.09
CA VAL A 208 0.83 4.93 31.87
C VAL A 208 0.47 5.04 33.36
N PRO A 209 0.98 4.15 34.23
CA PRO A 209 0.66 4.16 35.65
C PRO A 209 1.42 5.27 36.40
N GLY A 210 0.89 5.65 37.58
CA GLY A 210 1.58 6.53 38.53
C GLY A 210 0.95 7.91 38.70
N SER A 211 1.54 8.72 39.58
CA SER A 211 1.05 10.09 39.88
C SER A 211 1.19 11.05 38.71
N ASP A 212 2.20 10.82 37.87
CA ASP A 212 2.48 11.56 36.64
C ASP A 212 2.10 10.73 35.40
N GLY A 213 1.30 9.68 35.60
CA GLY A 213 0.79 8.82 34.53
C GLY A 213 -0.30 9.51 33.72
N PHE A 214 -0.60 8.96 32.54
CA PHE A 214 -1.64 9.44 31.65
C PHE A 214 -2.42 8.28 31.03
N SER A 215 -3.57 8.61 30.47
CA SER A 215 -4.34 7.71 29.61
C SER A 215 -4.77 8.51 28.40
N ASP A 216 -4.29 8.12 27.23
CA ASP A 216 -4.62 8.77 25.96
C ASP A 216 -4.53 7.77 24.80
N THR A 217 -5.09 8.13 23.65
CA THR A 217 -5.13 7.30 22.46
C THR A 217 -4.18 7.85 21.40
N PHE A 218 -3.20 7.04 21.01
CA PHE A 218 -2.36 7.30 19.84
C PHE A 218 -2.98 6.66 18.61
N LEU A 219 -3.19 7.43 17.54
CA LEU A 219 -3.62 6.87 16.26
C LEU A 219 -2.40 6.40 15.48
N LEU A 220 -2.25 5.09 15.39
CA LEU A 220 -1.19 4.45 14.64
C LEU A 220 -1.65 4.23 13.19
N GLU A 221 -0.92 4.79 12.23
CA GLU A 221 -1.19 4.61 10.80
C GLU A 221 -0.14 3.71 10.16
N VAL A 222 -0.58 2.63 9.51
CA VAL A 222 0.23 1.73 8.69
C VAL A 222 -0.08 2.00 7.22
N PRO A 223 0.67 2.89 6.55
CA PRO A 223 0.27 3.38 5.24
C PRO A 223 0.68 2.47 4.07
N THR A 224 1.66 1.58 4.25
CA THR A 224 2.22 0.78 3.14
C THR A 224 2.68 -0.61 3.59
N PHE A 225 2.78 -1.52 2.62
CA PHE A 225 3.37 -2.84 2.81
C PHE A 225 4.87 -2.89 2.44
N VAL A 226 5.34 -1.88 1.71
CA VAL A 226 6.65 -1.87 1.03
C VAL A 226 7.67 -0.96 1.73
N GLY A 227 7.29 -0.38 2.87
CA GLY A 227 8.13 0.56 3.60
C GLY A 227 8.03 1.95 3.03
N GLY A 228 7.31 2.78 3.76
CA GLY A 228 7.37 4.23 3.65
C GLY A 228 7.33 4.79 5.07
N ASP A 229 7.94 5.94 5.25
CA ASP A 229 7.78 6.70 6.49
C ASP A 229 6.27 6.92 6.71
N SER A 230 5.78 6.58 7.91
CA SER A 230 4.43 6.93 8.33
C SER A 230 4.21 8.44 8.15
N ALA A 231 3.08 8.83 7.57
CA ALA A 231 2.81 10.23 7.26
C ALA A 231 2.50 11.09 8.50
N GLY A 232 2.34 10.45 9.67
CA GLY A 232 2.02 11.09 10.95
C GLY A 232 3.22 11.24 11.90
N GLU A 233 2.96 11.91 13.03
CA GLU A 233 3.87 11.98 14.17
C GLU A 233 4.07 10.57 14.74
N GLY A 234 5.33 10.18 14.94
CA GLY A 234 5.65 8.83 15.39
C GLY A 234 5.26 8.59 16.85
N PHE A 235 5.30 7.34 17.29
CA PHE A 235 5.03 7.02 18.71
C PHE A 235 5.98 7.76 19.66
N ALA A 236 7.21 8.03 19.23
CA ALA A 236 8.19 8.83 19.97
C ALA A 236 7.73 10.28 20.19
N ASP A 237 7.06 10.89 19.21
CA ASP A 237 6.55 12.25 19.34
C ASP A 237 5.40 12.28 20.35
N PHE A 238 4.43 11.36 20.21
CA PHE A 238 3.33 11.18 21.17
C PHE A 238 3.82 11.05 22.61
N VAL A 239 4.78 10.17 22.86
CA VAL A 239 5.34 9.98 24.20
C VAL A 239 6.07 11.24 24.71
N SER A 240 6.70 12.01 23.81
CA SER A 240 7.39 13.26 24.17
C SER A 240 6.44 14.39 24.60
N GLU A 241 5.19 14.39 24.10
CA GLU A 241 4.16 15.36 24.53
C GLU A 241 3.85 15.25 26.03
N TYR A 242 4.01 14.04 26.58
CA TYR A 242 3.80 13.73 27.99
C TYR A 242 5.07 13.83 28.84
N GLY A 243 6.19 14.26 28.26
CA GLY A 243 7.44 14.53 28.97
C GLY A 243 8.34 13.31 29.22
N PHE A 244 8.13 12.23 28.46
CA PHE A 244 8.97 11.04 28.45
C PHE A 244 9.96 11.07 27.29
#